data_AF-A0A6N8YWY4-F1
#
_entry.id   AF-A0A6N8YWY4-F1
#
_cell.length_a   1.000
_cell.length_b   1.000
_cell.length_c   1.000
_cell.angle_alpha   90.00
_cell.angle_beta   90.00
_cell.angle_gamma   90.00
#
_symmetry.space_group_name_H-M   'P 1'
#
loop_
_entity.id
_entity.type
_entity.pdbx_description
1 polymer ?
#
loop_
_entity_poly.entity_id
_entity_poly.type
_entity_poly.pdbx_seq_one_letter_code
_entity_poly.pdbx_strand_id
1 'polypeptide(L)'
;MLKSQRDSLVSSLSGDDRQNMRRIIAAIKEARGDSPDLAEAQGRKTAREILAGWQLDLPVEVRSALEATLVRDETGPRVGELPADFNLKRLGSEERVRLSTFRGRKPVALAFGSYT
;
A
#
# COMPACT_ATOMS: atom_id res chain seq x y z
N MET A 1 10.42 0.19 -9.27
CA MET A 1 11.36 -0.71 -8.58
C MET A 1 10.71 -2.08 -8.40
N LEU A 2 11.40 -3.16 -8.75
CA LEU A 2 10.90 -4.53 -8.56
C LEU A 2 10.85 -4.89 -7.07
N LYS A 3 9.96 -5.83 -6.69
CA LYS A 3 9.84 -6.30 -5.29
C LYS A 3 11.18 -6.80 -4.75
N SER A 4 11.87 -7.65 -5.51
CA SER A 4 13.17 -8.21 -5.13
C SER A 4 14.21 -7.13 -4.87
N GLN A 5 14.28 -6.11 -5.74
CA GLN A 5 15.21 -4.98 -5.56
C GLN A 5 14.90 -4.20 -4.28
N ARG A 6 13.61 -3.97 -3.97
CA ARG A 6 13.20 -3.27 -2.75
C ARG A 6 13.58 -4.07 -1.51
N ASP A 7 13.27 -5.36 -1.51
CA ASP A 7 13.54 -6.24 -0.38
C ASP A 7 15.06 -6.33 -0.13
N SER A 8 15.88 -6.38 -1.19
CA SER A 8 17.34 -6.27 -1.09
C SER A 8 17.78 -4.93 -0.49
N LEU A 9 17.21 -3.82 -0.93
CA LEU A 9 17.58 -2.48 -0.46
C LEU A 9 17.17 -2.24 1.00
N VAL A 10 16.02 -2.75 1.43
CA VAL A 10 15.58 -2.67 2.83
C VAL A 10 16.41 -3.61 3.71
N SER A 11 16.76 -4.80 3.23
CA SER A 11 17.57 -5.76 3.99
C SER A 11 19.03 -5.35 4.13
N SER A 12 19.56 -4.53 3.20
CA SER A 12 20.91 -3.96 3.31
C SER A 12 21.04 -2.84 4.33
N LEU A 13 19.93 -2.28 4.84
CA LEU A 13 19.97 -1.23 5.86
C LEU A 13 20.36 -1.80 7.24
N SER A 14 21.06 -0.98 8.03
CA SER A 14 21.37 -1.29 9.43
C SER A 14 20.09 -1.48 10.26
N GLY A 15 20.21 -2.10 11.44
CA GLY A 15 19.07 -2.30 12.34
C GLY A 15 18.42 -0.96 12.73
N ASP A 16 19.25 0.04 13.03
CA ASP A 16 18.82 1.38 13.44
C ASP A 16 18.18 2.13 12.28
N ASP A 17 18.75 2.06 11.08
CA ASP A 17 18.18 2.68 9.87
C ASP A 17 16.82 2.08 9.52
N ARG A 18 16.68 0.76 9.63
CA ARG A 18 15.38 0.09 9.44
C ARG A 18 14.37 0.53 10.48
N GLN A 19 14.77 0.71 11.74
CA GLN A 19 13.89 1.16 12.80
C GLN A 19 13.46 2.62 12.58
N ASN A 20 14.39 3.50 12.22
CA ASN A 20 14.11 4.88 11.88
C ASN A 20 13.19 4.99 10.67
N MET A 21 13.46 4.24 9.59
CA MET A 21 12.58 4.17 8.42
C MET A 21 11.15 3.74 8.82
N ARG A 22 11.00 2.70 9.65
CA ARG A 22 9.68 2.24 10.11
C ARG A 22 8.94 3.31 10.93
N ARG A 23 9.64 4.05 11.79
CA ARG A 23 9.05 5.16 12.56
C ARG A 23 8.56 6.27 11.64
N ILE A 24 9.36 6.64 10.63
CA ILE A 24 8.98 7.66 9.64
C ILE A 24 7.73 7.22 8.88
N ILE A 25 7.66 5.97 8.43
CA ILE A 25 6.45 5.44 7.75
C ILE A 25 5.23 5.51 8.66
N ALA A 26 5.35 5.12 9.93
CA ALA A 26 4.25 5.17 10.88
C ALA A 26 3.75 6.61 11.09
N ALA A 27 4.66 7.57 11.27
CA ALA A 27 4.33 8.97 11.42
C ALA A 27 3.65 9.54 10.15
N ILE A 28 4.06 9.10 8.94
CA ILE A 28 3.42 9.55 7.69
C ILE A 28 1.98 9.05 7.63
N LYS A 29 1.73 7.78 7.99
CA LYS A 29 0.37 7.20 8.03
C LYS A 29 -0.54 7.94 9.01
N GLU A 30 0.01 8.28 10.18
CA GLU A 30 -0.68 9.08 11.19
C GLU A 30 -1.00 10.49 10.66
N ALA A 31 -0.02 11.18 10.06
CA ALA A 31 -0.20 12.51 9.49
C ALA A 31 -1.19 12.57 8.32
N ARG A 32 -1.35 11.46 7.57
CA ARG A 32 -2.37 11.34 6.51
C ARG A 32 -3.79 11.17 7.05
N GLY A 33 -3.93 10.81 8.32
CA GLY A 33 -5.20 10.38 8.87
C GLY A 33 -5.75 9.20 8.10
N ASP A 34 -4.91 8.20 7.79
CA ASP A 34 -5.31 6.89 7.22
C ASP A 34 -6.12 6.07 8.25
N SER A 35 -7.08 6.71 8.92
CA SER A 35 -8.11 6.08 9.74
C SER A 35 -9.17 5.48 8.81
N PRO A 36 -9.60 4.23 9.03
CA PRO A 36 -10.43 3.47 8.09
C PRO A 36 -11.81 4.08 7.77
N ASP A 37 -12.26 5.09 8.51
CA ASP A 37 -13.63 5.65 8.41
C ASP A 37 -13.80 6.80 7.40
N LEU A 38 -12.74 7.30 6.76
CA LEU A 38 -12.79 8.51 5.92
C LEU A 38 -12.29 8.22 4.51
N ALA A 39 -13.08 7.49 3.71
CA ALA A 39 -12.72 7.07 2.34
C ALA A 39 -12.90 8.17 1.28
N GLU A 40 -13.42 9.34 1.63
CA GLU A 40 -13.67 10.44 0.67
C GLU A 40 -12.96 11.71 1.12
N ALA A 41 -11.79 12.02 0.54
CA ALA A 41 -11.22 13.36 0.67
C ALA A 41 -10.37 13.70 -0.56
N GLN A 42 -11.01 14.40 -1.51
CA GLN A 42 -10.28 15.27 -2.44
C GLN A 42 -9.45 16.25 -1.60
N GLY A 43 -8.12 16.21 -1.70
CA GLY A 43 -7.22 17.09 -0.95
C GLY A 43 -6.33 16.45 0.11
N ARG A 44 -6.34 15.11 0.28
CA ARG A 44 -5.32 14.45 1.12
C ARG A 44 -3.92 14.57 0.51
N LYS A 45 -2.96 15.05 1.30
CA LYS A 45 -1.54 15.04 0.95
C LYS A 45 -1.06 13.60 0.80
N THR A 46 -0.35 13.31 -0.28
CA THR A 46 0.32 12.04 -0.54
C THR A 46 1.43 11.80 0.49
N ALA A 47 1.86 10.54 0.61
CA ALA A 47 2.96 10.22 1.53
C ALA A 47 4.25 10.97 1.13
N ARG A 48 4.46 11.17 -0.17
CA ARG A 48 5.58 11.96 -0.71
C ARG A 48 5.50 13.43 -0.32
N GLU A 49 4.33 14.06 -0.42
CA GLU A 49 4.18 15.48 -0.06
C GLU A 49 4.41 15.72 1.44
N ILE A 50 3.98 14.80 2.29
CA ILE A 50 4.22 14.87 3.74
C ILE A 50 5.72 14.72 4.03
N LEU A 51 6.36 13.69 3.45
CA LEU A 51 7.79 13.46 3.62
C LEU A 51 8.63 14.65 3.14
N ALA A 52 8.29 15.22 1.98
CA ALA A 52 8.97 16.39 1.44
C ALA A 52 8.85 17.62 2.37
N GLY A 53 7.71 17.77 3.05
CA GLY A 53 7.48 18.84 4.02
C GLY A 53 8.31 18.71 5.31
N TRP A 54 8.80 17.51 5.66
CA TRP A 54 9.57 17.29 6.88
C TRP A 54 11.06 17.62 6.75
N GLN A 55 11.56 17.87 5.54
CA GLN A 55 12.96 18.25 5.27
C GLN A 55 13.99 17.39 6.03
N LEU A 56 13.73 16.09 6.14
CA LEU A 56 14.62 15.18 6.84
C LEU A 56 15.92 15.01 6.05
N ASP A 57 17.05 15.17 6.73
CA ASP A 57 18.36 14.78 6.21
C ASP A 57 18.54 13.28 6.46
N LEU A 58 18.45 12.51 5.39
CA LEU A 58 18.49 11.05 5.41
C LEU A 58 19.57 10.57 4.44
N PRO A 59 20.35 9.54 4.81
CA PRO A 59 21.22 8.85 3.87
C PRO A 59 20.43 8.42 2.62
N VAL A 60 21.09 8.48 1.45
CA VAL A 60 20.46 8.24 0.14
C VAL A 60 19.78 6.86 0.10
N GLU A 61 20.40 5.87 0.72
CA GLU A 61 19.92 4.49 0.81
C GLU A 61 18.63 4.41 1.64
N VAL A 62 18.58 5.10 2.78
CA VAL A 62 17.39 5.15 3.66
C VAL A 62 16.25 5.88 2.97
N ARG A 63 16.54 7.00 2.29
CA ARG A 63 15.55 7.73 1.48
C ARG A 63 14.98 6.86 0.37
N SER A 64 15.84 6.15 -0.36
CA SER A 64 15.44 5.26 -1.45
C SER A 64 14.56 4.11 -0.95
N ALA A 65 14.91 3.52 0.21
CA ALA A 65 14.13 2.47 0.87
C ALA A 65 12.75 2.97 1.29
N LEU A 66 12.72 4.16 1.88
CA LEU A 66 11.51 4.82 2.35
C LEU A 66 10.57 5.09 1.17
N GLU A 67 11.05 5.79 0.14
CA GLU A 67 10.23 6.11 -1.04
C GLU A 67 9.70 4.86 -1.75
N ALA A 68 10.53 3.84 -1.93
CA ALA A 68 10.11 2.58 -2.53
C ALA A 68 9.04 1.84 -1.72
N THR A 69 9.03 2.04 -0.40
CA THR A 69 8.02 1.48 0.52
C THR A 69 6.74 2.32 0.49
N LEU A 70 6.84 3.65 0.49
CA LEU A 70 5.69 4.55 0.40
C LEU A 70 4.90 4.36 -0.89
N VAL A 71 5.57 4.23 -2.04
CA VAL A 71 4.92 3.96 -3.34
C VAL A 71 4.14 2.64 -3.33
N ARG A 72 4.66 1.61 -2.64
CA ARG A 72 3.97 0.33 -2.48
C ARG A 72 2.74 0.49 -1.59
N ASP A 73 2.85 1.18 -0.47
CA ASP A 73 1.73 1.38 0.45
C ASP A 73 0.63 2.27 -0.19
N GLU A 74 0.98 3.22 -1.06
CA GLU A 74 0.01 4.01 -1.85
C GLU A 74 -0.77 3.16 -2.88
N THR A 75 -0.18 2.06 -3.36
CA THR A 75 -0.76 1.13 -4.34
C THR A 75 -1.27 -0.16 -3.70
N GLY A 76 -1.14 -0.30 -2.38
CA GLY A 76 -1.52 -1.48 -1.62
C GLY A 76 -3.01 -1.54 -1.29
N PRO A 77 -3.49 -2.67 -0.75
CA PRO A 77 -4.87 -2.79 -0.28
C PRO A 77 -5.13 -1.78 0.83
N ARG A 78 -6.21 -1.00 0.69
CA ARG A 78 -6.62 -0.01 1.68
C ARG A 78 -7.55 -0.65 2.69
N VAL A 79 -7.01 -0.94 3.87
CA VAL A 79 -7.75 -1.61 4.95
C VAL A 79 -8.93 -0.74 5.38
N GLY A 80 -10.11 -1.34 5.52
CA GLY A 80 -11.33 -0.63 5.90
C GLY A 80 -12.10 -0.01 4.72
N GLU A 81 -11.42 0.29 3.60
CA GLU A 81 -12.12 0.75 2.40
C GLU A 81 -12.87 -0.39 1.71
N LEU A 82 -14.05 -0.06 1.17
CA LEU A 82 -14.80 -1.00 0.35
C LEU A 82 -14.03 -1.25 -0.96
N PRO A 83 -13.74 -2.53 -1.31
CA PRO A 83 -13.10 -2.82 -2.58
C PRO A 83 -14.03 -2.44 -3.73
N ALA A 84 -13.43 -2.04 -4.84
CA ALA A 84 -14.15 -1.82 -6.09
C ALA A 84 -14.98 -3.06 -6.47
N ASP A 85 -16.17 -2.84 -7.04
CA ASP A 85 -17.03 -3.93 -7.47
C ASP A 85 -16.62 -4.38 -8.88
N PHE A 86 -16.10 -5.60 -9.01
CA PHE A 86 -15.71 -6.17 -10.30
C PHE A 86 -16.76 -7.17 -10.78
N ASN A 87 -16.95 -7.23 -12.10
CA ASN A 87 -17.77 -8.25 -12.76
C ASN A 87 -16.88 -9.13 -13.63
N LEU A 88 -16.41 -10.24 -13.06
CA LEU A 88 -15.39 -11.11 -13.66
C LEU A 88 -16.01 -12.36 -14.27
N LYS A 89 -15.52 -12.78 -15.44
CA LYS A 89 -15.90 -14.07 -16.05
C LYS A 89 -15.27 -15.22 -15.25
N ARG A 90 -16.02 -16.30 -15.01
CA ARG A 90 -15.47 -17.52 -14.42
C ARG A 90 -14.55 -18.21 -15.42
N LEU A 91 -13.45 -18.77 -14.91
CA LEU A 91 -12.53 -19.53 -15.75
C LEU A 91 -13.27 -20.73 -16.35
N GLY A 92 -13.19 -20.90 -17.67
CA GLY A 92 -13.83 -22.01 -18.39
C GLY A 92 -15.35 -21.89 -18.59
N SER A 93 -15.98 -20.74 -18.31
CA SER A 93 -17.43 -20.55 -18.43
C SER A 93 -17.79 -19.13 -18.88
N GLU A 94 -18.93 -18.94 -19.56
CA GLU A 94 -19.52 -17.62 -19.84
C GLU A 94 -20.15 -16.95 -18.61
N GLU A 95 -20.31 -17.70 -17.51
CA GLU A 95 -20.82 -17.18 -16.25
C GLU A 95 -19.96 -16.03 -15.74
N ARG A 96 -20.61 -14.98 -15.23
CA ARG A 96 -19.95 -13.83 -14.62
C ARG A 96 -20.28 -13.74 -13.14
N VAL A 97 -19.27 -13.41 -12.34
CA VAL A 97 -19.36 -13.21 -10.90
C VAL A 97 -19.09 -11.76 -10.60
N ARG A 98 -20.05 -11.11 -9.93
CA ARG A 98 -19.91 -9.76 -9.40
C ARG A 98 -19.44 -9.81 -7.95
N LEU A 99 -18.38 -9.10 -7.58
CA LEU A 99 -17.80 -9.20 -6.24
C LEU A 99 -18.76 -8.77 -5.12
N SER A 100 -19.61 -7.78 -5.36
CA SER A 100 -20.59 -7.32 -4.38
C SER A 100 -21.57 -8.42 -3.95
N THR A 101 -21.72 -9.49 -4.74
CA THR A 101 -22.55 -10.66 -4.36
C THR A 101 -22.02 -11.43 -3.14
N PHE A 102 -20.74 -11.24 -2.77
CA PHE A 102 -20.14 -11.86 -1.58
C PHE A 102 -20.33 -11.03 -0.30
N ARG A 103 -20.75 -9.76 -0.40
CA ARG A 103 -20.89 -8.86 0.76
C ARG A 103 -21.93 -9.41 1.75
N GLY A 104 -21.61 -9.33 3.05
CA GLY A 104 -22.51 -9.73 4.14
C GLY A 104 -22.78 -11.24 4.26
N ARG A 105 -22.14 -12.09 3.45
CA ARG A 105 -22.35 -13.55 3.48
C ARG A 105 -21.30 -14.26 4.33
N LYS A 106 -20.03 -14.15 3.95
CA LYS A 106 -18.88 -14.72 4.65
C LYS A 106 -17.60 -13.99 4.24
N PRO A 107 -16.55 -13.99 5.08
CA PRO A 107 -15.26 -13.44 4.70
C PRO A 107 -14.75 -14.10 3.41
N VAL A 108 -14.18 -13.29 2.51
CA VAL A 108 -13.62 -13.75 1.23
C VAL A 108 -12.22 -13.15 1.05
N ALA A 109 -11.31 -13.93 0.47
CA ALA A 109 -10.01 -13.46 0.05
C ALA A 109 -10.01 -13.24 -1.48
N LEU A 110 -9.45 -12.12 -1.93
CA LEU A 110 -9.17 -11.88 -3.34
C LEU A 110 -7.71 -12.21 -3.62
N ALA A 111 -7.49 -13.20 -4.47
CA ALA A 111 -6.17 -13.59 -4.94
C ALA A 111 -6.03 -13.24 -6.41
N PHE A 112 -5.00 -12.47 -6.74
CA PHE A 112 -4.63 -12.14 -8.11
C PHE A 112 -3.37 -12.93 -8.45
N GLY A 113 -3.43 -13.71 -9.52
CA GLY A 113 -2.31 -14.48 -10.03
C GLY A 113 -2.33 -14.47 -11.55
N SER A 114 -1.15 -14.54 -12.13
CA SER A 114 -0.96 -14.79 -13.56
C SER A 114 -0.14 -16.05 -13.71
N TYR A 115 -0.46 -16.86 -14.72
CA TYR A 115 0.44 -17.91 -15.18
C TYR A 115 1.45 -17.25 -16.13
N THR A 116 2.73 -17.39 -15.82
CA THR A 116 3.85 -17.04 -16.69
C THR A 116 4.69 -18.28 -16.89
#